data_AF-A0AA96RXH7-F1
#
_entry.id   AF-A0AA96RXH7-F1
#
_cell.length_a   1.000
_cell.length_b   1.000
_cell.length_c   1.000
_cell.angle_alpha   90.00
_cell.angle_beta   90.00
_cell.angle_gamma   90.00
#
_symmetry.space_group_name_H-M   'P 1'
#
loop_
_entity.id
_entity.type
_entity.pdbx_description
1 polymer ?
#
loop_
_entity_poly.entity_id
_entity_poly.type
_entity_poly.pdbx_seq_one_letter_code
_entity_poly.pdbx_strand_id
1 'polypeptide(L)'
;MKILKENEMKQLISDEKLSEFYNENIDDNRLNELFSRYSFLKTNVNLIPLDKQSIYYSIYFWFVQFKKQYFTLIGQDEGMEQEGFKLLEEIDANLKEGIDWAIIKELEDF
;
A
#
# COMPACT_ATOMS: atom_id res chain seq x y z
N MET A 1 -0.27 -7.50 -15.27
CA MET A 1 -0.13 -6.78 -13.99
C MET A 1 0.20 -7.77 -12.88
N LYS A 2 1.09 -7.40 -11.96
CA LYS A 2 1.46 -8.18 -10.76
C LYS A 2 1.29 -7.34 -9.51
N ILE A 3 0.62 -7.86 -8.48
CA ILE A 3 0.56 -7.25 -7.16
C ILE A 3 1.68 -7.82 -6.29
N LEU A 4 2.50 -6.95 -5.70
CA LEU A 4 3.57 -7.32 -4.78
C LEU A 4 2.97 -7.71 -3.42
N LYS A 5 2.74 -9.02 -3.23
CA LYS A 5 2.30 -9.58 -1.94
C LYS A 5 3.51 -9.82 -1.04
N GLU A 6 3.26 -10.38 0.14
CA GLU A 6 4.25 -10.48 1.21
C GLU A 6 5.55 -11.20 0.80
N ASN A 7 5.46 -12.30 0.05
CA ASN A 7 6.63 -13.05 -0.39
C ASN A 7 7.47 -12.25 -1.40
N GLU A 8 6.81 -11.50 -2.28
CA GLU A 8 7.47 -10.63 -3.24
C GLU A 8 8.11 -9.41 -2.57
N MET A 9 7.47 -8.86 -1.54
CA MET A 9 8.05 -7.79 -0.73
C MET A 9 9.37 -8.23 -0.08
N LYS A 10 9.42 -9.44 0.49
CA LYS A 10 10.63 -10.02 1.10
C LYS A 10 11.78 -10.23 0.10
N GLN A 11 11.47 -10.34 -1.20
CA GLN A 11 12.48 -10.40 -2.25
C GLN A 11 12.96 -9.00 -2.68
N LEU A 12 12.14 -7.97 -2.48
CA LEU A 12 12.41 -6.60 -2.89
C LEU A 12 13.17 -5.81 -1.82
N ILE A 13 12.87 -6.05 -0.55
CA ILE A 13 13.46 -5.33 0.59
C ILE A 13 13.67 -6.30 1.78
N SER A 14 14.79 -6.15 2.49
CA SER A 14 15.05 -6.90 3.73
C SER A 14 14.26 -6.32 4.90
N ASP A 15 13.96 -7.15 5.89
CA ASP A 15 13.25 -6.69 7.11
C ASP A 15 13.99 -5.55 7.82
N GLU A 16 15.33 -5.59 7.84
CA GLU A 16 16.17 -4.52 8.40
C GLU A 16 15.94 -3.17 7.69
N LYS A 17 15.94 -3.15 6.36
CA LYS A 17 15.67 -1.92 5.60
C LYS A 17 14.21 -1.49 5.70
N LEU A 18 13.29 -2.45 5.77
CA LEU A 18 11.87 -2.15 5.94
C LEU A 18 11.60 -1.47 7.28
N SER A 19 12.40 -1.81 8.31
CA SER A 19 12.32 -1.19 9.64
C SER A 19 12.60 0.32 9.64
N GLU A 20 13.30 0.84 8.63
CA GLU A 20 13.51 2.28 8.45
C GLU A 20 12.19 3.04 8.17
N PHE A 21 11.15 2.32 7.76
CA PHE A 21 9.80 2.86 7.51
C PHE A 21 8.83 2.61 8.68
N TYR A 22 9.32 2.15 9.84
CA TYR A 22 8.47 1.95 11.01
C TYR A 22 8.08 3.29 11.60
N ASN A 23 6.82 3.39 12.03
CA ASN A 23 6.33 4.55 12.77
C ASN A 23 6.38 4.26 14.27
N GLU A 24 7.17 5.05 15.02
CA GLU A 24 7.32 4.90 16.47
C GLU A 24 6.03 5.12 17.27
N ASN A 25 5.02 5.74 16.65
CA ASN A 25 3.71 5.96 17.26
C ASN A 25 2.71 4.80 17.01
N ILE A 26 3.14 3.74 16.30
CA ILE A 26 2.33 2.54 16.07
C ILE A 26 2.88 1.41 16.93
N ASP A 27 2.19 1.12 18.03
CA ASP A 27 2.57 0.07 18.99
C ASP A 27 2.34 -1.36 18.44
N ASP A 28 1.33 -1.54 17.58
CA ASP A 28 1.03 -2.87 17.03
C ASP A 28 2.01 -3.24 15.91
N ASN A 29 2.82 -4.27 16.16
CA ASN A 29 3.86 -4.72 15.22
C ASN A 29 3.32 -5.07 13.84
N ARG A 30 2.13 -5.70 13.75
CA ARG A 30 1.56 -6.09 12.46
C ARG A 30 1.05 -4.86 11.70
N LEU A 31 0.40 -3.93 12.39
CA LEU A 31 -0.04 -2.68 11.80
C LEU A 31 1.15 -1.86 11.29
N ASN A 32 2.23 -1.81 12.07
CA ASN A 32 3.46 -1.12 11.68
C ASN A 32 4.11 -1.78 10.47
N GLU A 33 4.20 -3.11 10.43
CA GLU A 33 4.72 -3.84 9.27
C GLU A 33 3.92 -3.55 7.99
N LEU A 34 2.58 -3.53 8.07
CA LEU A 34 1.71 -3.17 6.94
C LEU A 34 1.94 -1.72 6.49
N PHE A 35 2.00 -0.79 7.45
CA PHE A 35 2.30 0.62 7.20
C PHE A 35 3.65 0.80 6.51
N SER A 36 4.68 0.09 6.94
CA SER A 36 6.03 0.21 6.40
C SER A 36 6.13 -0.32 4.97
N ARG A 37 5.42 -1.41 4.64
CA ARG A 37 5.35 -1.92 3.25
C ARG A 37 4.66 -0.92 2.32
N TYR A 38 3.55 -0.35 2.77
CA TYR A 38 2.86 0.73 2.06
C TYR A 38 3.80 1.94 1.84
N SER A 39 4.40 2.44 2.93
CA SER A 39 5.27 3.60 2.92
C SER A 39 6.50 3.40 2.05
N PHE A 40 7.15 2.24 2.15
CA PHE A 40 8.29 1.90 1.30
C PHE A 40 7.94 1.98 -0.18
N LEU A 41 6.85 1.35 -0.61
CA LEU A 41 6.47 1.36 -2.03
C LEU A 41 6.13 2.78 -2.50
N LYS A 42 5.40 3.55 -1.69
CA LYS A 42 5.00 4.94 -2.02
C LYS A 42 6.21 5.86 -2.13
N THR A 43 7.20 5.73 -1.25
CA THR A 43 8.43 6.54 -1.30
C THR A 43 9.37 6.12 -2.43
N ASN A 44 9.37 4.84 -2.81
CA ASN A 44 10.36 4.27 -3.74
C ASN A 44 9.77 3.88 -5.11
N VAL A 45 8.65 4.49 -5.53
CA VAL A 45 7.96 4.20 -6.81
C VAL A 45 8.94 4.05 -7.99
N ASN A 46 9.91 4.95 -8.11
CA ASN A 46 10.85 4.97 -9.24
C ASN A 46 11.98 3.92 -9.17
N LEU A 47 12.13 3.25 -8.02
CA LEU A 47 13.18 2.26 -7.78
C LEU A 47 12.66 0.81 -7.86
N ILE A 48 11.34 0.63 -7.95
CA ILE A 48 10.72 -0.70 -8.05
C ILE A 48 10.84 -1.18 -9.49
N PRO A 49 11.44 -2.36 -9.77
CA PRO A 49 11.67 -2.85 -11.12
C PRO A 49 10.42 -3.52 -11.71
N LEU A 50 9.29 -2.81 -11.74
CA LEU A 50 8.01 -3.26 -12.31
C LEU A 50 7.40 -2.17 -13.20
N ASP A 51 6.39 -2.53 -13.97
CA ASP A 51 5.58 -1.55 -14.68
C ASP A 51 4.76 -0.67 -13.71
N LYS A 52 4.44 0.56 -14.14
CA LYS A 52 3.70 1.53 -13.31
C LYS A 52 2.39 0.95 -12.76
N GLN A 53 1.63 0.22 -13.58
CA GLN A 53 0.34 -0.34 -13.18
C GLN A 53 0.54 -1.28 -11.97
N SER A 54 1.49 -2.21 -12.08
CA SER A 54 1.84 -3.12 -10.99
C SER A 54 2.30 -2.38 -9.73
N ILE A 55 3.05 -1.28 -9.85
CA ILE A 55 3.52 -0.48 -8.70
C ILE A 55 2.34 0.22 -8.00
N TYR A 56 1.52 0.97 -8.73
CA TYR A 56 0.43 1.75 -8.14
C TYR A 56 -0.65 0.85 -7.50
N TYR A 57 -1.04 -0.25 -8.14
CA TYR A 57 -1.96 -1.20 -7.50
C TYR A 57 -1.33 -1.95 -6.33
N SER A 58 -0.01 -2.16 -6.31
CA SER A 58 0.66 -2.71 -5.12
C SER A 58 0.67 -1.72 -3.95
N ILE A 59 0.87 -0.43 -4.21
CA ILE A 59 0.75 0.63 -3.18
C ILE A 59 -0.65 0.62 -2.59
N TYR A 60 -1.67 0.64 -3.46
CA TYR A 60 -3.07 0.62 -3.03
C TYR A 60 -3.41 -0.65 -2.24
N PHE A 61 -2.95 -1.83 -2.70
CA PHE A 61 -3.10 -3.08 -1.96
C PHE A 61 -2.58 -2.98 -0.52
N TRP A 62 -1.33 -2.55 -0.33
CA TRP A 62 -0.76 -2.45 1.02
C TRP A 62 -1.45 -1.38 1.87
N PHE A 63 -1.89 -0.28 1.26
CA PHE A 63 -2.72 0.71 1.94
C PHE A 63 -4.05 0.11 2.43
N VAL A 64 -4.76 -0.65 1.60
CA VAL A 64 -6.02 -1.31 1.99
C VAL A 64 -5.80 -2.28 3.16
N GLN A 65 -4.73 -3.09 3.09
CA GLN A 65 -4.40 -4.03 4.18
C GLN A 65 -4.09 -3.28 5.48
N PHE A 66 -3.30 -2.20 5.40
CA PHE A 66 -3.02 -1.32 6.53
C PHE A 66 -4.29 -0.67 7.09
N LYS A 67 -5.13 -0.05 6.25
CA LYS A 67 -6.39 0.60 6.62
C LYS A 67 -7.33 -0.36 7.35
N LYS A 68 -7.51 -1.57 6.82
CA LYS A 68 -8.37 -2.60 7.44
C LYS A 68 -7.89 -2.97 8.85
N GLN A 69 -6.59 -3.19 9.01
CA GLN A 69 -6.01 -3.49 10.31
C GLN A 69 -6.13 -2.28 11.26
N TYR A 70 -5.87 -1.07 10.77
CA TYR A 70 -6.01 0.17 11.53
C TYR A 70 -7.45 0.32 12.06
N PHE A 71 -8.46 0.18 11.19
CA PHE A 71 -9.87 0.31 11.57
C PHE A 71 -10.32 -0.77 12.56
N THR A 72 -9.74 -1.96 12.49
CA THR A 72 -10.02 -3.04 13.45
C THR A 72 -9.47 -2.72 14.85
N LEU A 73 -8.29 -2.10 14.93
CA LEU A 73 -7.62 -1.84 16.20
C LEU A 73 -8.01 -0.50 16.85
N ILE A 74 -8.15 0.55 16.04
CA ILE A 74 -8.26 1.94 16.49
C ILE A 74 -9.66 2.51 16.21
N GLY A 75 -10.35 1.99 15.19
CA GLY A 75 -11.63 2.49 14.73
C GLY A 75 -11.51 3.30 13.43
N GLN A 76 -12.65 3.75 12.93
CA GLN A 76 -12.72 4.50 11.68
C GLN A 76 -12.03 5.86 11.80
N ASP A 77 -11.35 6.25 10.73
CA ASP A 77 -10.62 7.51 10.63
C ASP A 77 -10.89 8.14 9.26
N GLU A 78 -11.42 9.37 9.25
CA GLU A 78 -11.76 10.09 8.02
C GLU A 78 -10.52 10.47 7.20
N GLY A 79 -9.38 10.69 7.86
CA GLY A 79 -8.10 10.95 7.21
C GLY A 79 -7.60 9.74 6.43
N MET A 80 -7.77 8.53 6.97
CA MET A 80 -7.49 7.28 6.26
C MET A 80 -8.39 7.13 5.04
N GLU A 81 -9.69 7.42 5.14
CA GLU A 81 -10.56 7.35 3.95
C GLU A 81 -10.15 8.37 2.89
N GLN A 82 -9.81 9.60 3.28
CA GLN A 82 -9.30 10.62 2.36
C GLN A 82 -7.99 10.20 1.68
N GLU A 83 -7.08 9.54 2.39
CA GLU A 83 -5.85 9.00 1.80
C GLU A 83 -6.17 7.93 0.75
N GLY A 84 -7.18 7.09 1.00
CA GLY A 84 -7.67 6.11 0.02
C GLY A 84 -8.14 6.77 -1.27
N PHE A 85 -8.93 7.85 -1.18
CA PHE A 85 -9.35 8.60 -2.36
C PHE A 85 -8.18 9.24 -3.11
N LYS A 86 -7.21 9.82 -2.40
CA LYS A 86 -6.01 10.39 -3.03
C LYS A 86 -5.21 9.34 -3.80
N LEU A 87 -5.08 8.13 -3.26
CA LEU A 87 -4.39 7.05 -3.97
C LEU A 87 -5.12 6.62 -5.23
N LEU A 88 -6.46 6.62 -5.23
CA LEU A 88 -7.25 6.38 -6.44
C LEU A 88 -7.03 7.49 -7.48
N GLU A 89 -7.02 8.75 -7.06
CA GLU A 89 -6.70 9.89 -7.94
C GLU A 89 -5.28 9.79 -8.50
N GLU A 90 -4.31 9.36 -7.70
CA GLU A 90 -2.93 9.11 -8.15
C GLU A 90 -2.88 8.00 -9.22
N ILE A 91 -3.65 6.92 -9.06
CA ILE A 91 -3.79 5.85 -10.06
C ILE A 91 -4.34 6.44 -11.37
N ASP A 92 -5.46 7.18 -11.30
CA ASP A 92 -6.11 7.74 -12.49
C ASP A 92 -5.19 8.71 -13.25
N ALA A 93 -4.46 9.54 -12.50
CA ALA A 93 -3.57 10.55 -13.07
C ALA A 93 -2.30 9.95 -13.70
N ASN A 94 -1.80 8.82 -13.18
CA ASN A 94 -0.50 8.27 -13.58
C ASN A 94 -0.59 7.07 -14.53
N LEU A 95 -1.73 6.40 -14.61
CA LEU A 95 -1.96 5.29 -15.52
C LEU A 95 -2.65 5.76 -16.79
N LYS A 96 -2.12 5.37 -17.95
CA LYS A 96 -2.66 5.77 -19.26
C LYS A 96 -4.11 5.32 -19.47
N GLU A 97 -4.47 4.18 -18.89
CA GLU A 97 -5.78 3.55 -19.01
C GLU A 97 -6.76 4.04 -17.91
N GLY A 98 -6.29 4.86 -16.97
CA GLY A 98 -7.03 5.28 -15.78
C GLY A 98 -7.17 4.16 -14.74
N ILE A 99 -8.07 4.37 -13.78
CA ILE A 99 -8.42 3.37 -12.76
C ILE A 99 -9.18 2.20 -13.38
N ASP A 100 -8.75 0.98 -13.06
CA ASP A 100 -9.48 -0.26 -13.28
C ASP A 100 -10.25 -0.63 -12.01
N TRP A 101 -11.54 -0.31 -12.00
CA TRP A 101 -12.42 -0.53 -10.86
C TRP A 101 -12.64 -2.01 -10.52
N ALA A 102 -12.45 -2.94 -11.47
CA ALA A 102 -12.55 -4.36 -11.18
C ALA A 102 -11.39 -4.78 -10.26
N ILE A 103 -10.19 -4.28 -10.55
CA ILE A 103 -9.00 -4.53 -9.73
C ILE A 103 -9.15 -3.88 -8.36
N ILE A 104 -9.61 -2.63 -8.28
CA ILE A 104 -9.85 -1.95 -7.00
C ILE A 104 -10.78 -2.78 -6.11
N LYS A 105 -11.91 -3.24 -6.67
CA LYS A 105 -12.85 -4.09 -5.93
C LYS A 105 -12.20 -5.38 -5.42
N GLU A 106 -11.42 -6.06 -6.27
CA GLU A 106 -10.70 -7.28 -5.85
C GLU A 106 -9.72 -7.03 -4.70
N LEU A 107 -9.05 -5.86 -4.68
CA LEU A 107 -8.11 -5.49 -3.61
C LEU A 107 -8.83 -5.14 -2.32
N GLU A 108 -9.99 -4.48 -2.39
CA GLU A 108 -10.82 -4.12 -1.25
C GLU A 108 -11.59 -5.31 -0.65
N ASP A 109 -11.90 -6.33 -1.44
CA ASP A 109 -12.58 -7.55 -0.98
C ASP A 109 -11.63 -8.58 -0.35
N PHE A 110 -10.30 -8.39 -0.44
CA PHE A 110 -9.25 -9.30 0.08
C PHE A 110 -8.98 -9.15 1.57
#